data_AF-A0A7C0U024-F1
#
_entry.id   AF-A0A7C0U024-F1
#
_cell.length_a   1.000
_cell.length_b   1.000
_cell.length_c   1.000
_cell.angle_alpha   90.00
_cell.angle_beta   90.00
_cell.angle_gamma   90.00
#
_symmetry.space_group_name_H-M   'P 1'
#
loop_
_entity.id
_entity.type
_entity.pdbx_description
1 polymer ?
#
loop_
_entity_poly.entity_id
_entity_poly.type
_entity_poly.pdbx_seq_one_letter_code
_entity_poly.pdbx_strand_id
1 'polypeptide(L)'
;VVVLPSRRWFVAYLSELVKRGAMEGKKGPHPLRAKEKVEKISEKIRLVVEGLPGVSGMRAIKLMKKFKTIRALANASIADLKTVEGIGEKTAKAIYEVLNAEFREE
;
A
#
# COMPACT_ATOMS: atom_id res chain seq x y z
N VAL A 1 6.18 -9.67 -27.24
CA VAL A 1 7.09 -10.81 -27.54
C VAL A 1 8.02 -10.98 -26.35
N VAL A 2 8.02 -12.15 -25.69
CA VAL A 2 8.94 -12.45 -24.58
C VAL A 2 10.06 -13.31 -25.15
N VAL A 3 11.31 -12.86 -25.04
CA VAL A 3 12.48 -13.63 -25.46
C VAL A 3 13.00 -14.40 -24.24
N LEU A 4 13.05 -15.72 -24.35
CA LEU A 4 13.47 -16.59 -23.25
C LEU A 4 14.82 -17.23 -23.59
N PRO A 5 15.77 -17.29 -22.64
CA PRO A 5 17.16 -17.66 -22.92
C PRO A 5 17.38 -19.15 -23.18
N SER A 6 16.41 -20.03 -22.87
CA SER A 6 16.51 -21.45 -23.20
C SER A 6 15.16 -22.15 -23.28
N ARG A 7 15.16 -23.37 -23.85
CA ARG A 7 13.96 -24.24 -23.88
C ARG A 7 13.41 -24.55 -22.48
N ARG A 8 14.27 -24.67 -21.46
CA ARG A 8 13.83 -24.92 -20.07
C ARG A 8 13.02 -23.73 -19.52
N TRP A 9 13.45 -22.50 -19.83
CA TRP A 9 12.70 -21.29 -19.48
C TRP A 9 11.38 -21.20 -20.23
N PHE A 10 11.33 -21.62 -21.50
CA PHE A 10 10.09 -21.69 -22.27
C PHE A 10 9.05 -22.65 -21.66
N VAL A 11 9.48 -23.85 -21.26
CA VAL A 11 8.59 -24.84 -20.61
C VAL A 11 8.09 -24.31 -19.26
N ALA A 12 8.97 -23.72 -18.44
CA ALA A 12 8.56 -23.11 -17.17
C ALA A 12 7.53 -21.99 -17.38
N TYR A 13 7.76 -21.13 -18.37
CA TYR A 13 6.84 -20.04 -18.73
C TYR A 13 5.48 -20.57 -19.22
N LEU A 14 5.45 -21.58 -20.10
CA LEU A 14 4.21 -22.21 -20.54
C LEU A 14 3.44 -22.84 -19.37
N SER A 15 4.13 -23.52 -18.46
CA SER A 15 3.50 -24.12 -17.28
C SER A 15 2.81 -23.08 -16.40
N GLU A 16 3.39 -21.89 -16.28
CA GLU A 16 2.84 -20.77 -15.53
C GLU A 16 1.66 -20.11 -16.25
N LEU A 17 1.73 -19.97 -17.58
CA LEU A 17 0.60 -19.47 -18.37
C LEU A 17 -0.62 -20.37 -18.27
N VAL A 18 -0.44 -21.70 -18.34
CA VAL A 18 -1.54 -22.67 -18.19
C VAL A 18 -2.16 -22.57 -16.80
N LYS A 19 -1.35 -22.46 -15.74
CA LYS A 19 -1.84 -22.24 -14.36
C LYS A 19 -2.66 -20.96 -14.24
N ARG A 20 -2.18 -19.87 -14.87
CA ARG A 20 -2.87 -18.57 -14.85
C ARG A 20 -4.18 -18.59 -15.63
N GLY A 21 -4.21 -19.23 -16.80
CA GLY A 21 -5.41 -19.39 -17.62
C GLY A 21 -6.48 -20.25 -16.94
N ALA A 22 -6.09 -21.33 -16.26
CA ALA A 22 -7.03 -22.15 -15.47
C ALA A 22 -7.70 -21.39 -14.30
N MET A 23 -7.11 -20.28 -13.85
CA MET A 23 -7.65 -19.43 -12.78
C MET A 23 -8.48 -18.24 -13.27
N GLU A 24 -8.65 -18.05 -14.59
CA GLU A 24 -9.33 -16.87 -15.15
C GLU A 24 -10.83 -16.76 -14.80
N GLY A 25 -11.50 -17.85 -14.41
CA GLY A 25 -12.89 -17.85 -13.98
C GLY A 25 -13.13 -17.61 -12.47
N LYS A 26 -12.09 -17.42 -11.66
CA LYS A 26 -12.18 -17.29 -10.19
C LYS A 26 -11.64 -15.96 -9.64
N LYS A 27 -11.56 -14.92 -10.45
CA LYS A 27 -10.85 -13.69 -10.08
C LYS A 27 -11.79 -12.70 -9.40
N GLY A 28 -11.74 -12.66 -8.06
CA GLY A 28 -12.12 -11.47 -7.30
C GLY A 28 -11.21 -10.28 -7.66
N PRO A 29 -11.47 -9.08 -7.12
CA PRO A 29 -10.72 -7.87 -7.46
C PRO A 29 -9.21 -8.09 -7.28
N HIS A 30 -8.42 -7.66 -8.28
CA HIS A 30 -6.97 -7.81 -8.24
C HIS A 30 -6.40 -6.93 -7.12
N PRO A 31 -5.57 -7.47 -6.21
CA PRO A 31 -5.01 -6.68 -5.13
C PRO A 31 -4.10 -5.59 -5.71
N LEU A 32 -4.34 -4.33 -5.34
CA LEU A 32 -3.52 -3.19 -5.77
C LEU A 32 -2.10 -3.22 -5.19
N ARG A 33 -1.89 -3.97 -4.11
CA ARG A 33 -0.59 -4.15 -3.46
C ARG A 33 -0.31 -5.62 -3.18
N ALA A 34 0.92 -6.03 -3.38
CA ALA A 34 1.41 -7.34 -2.93
C ALA A 34 1.28 -7.45 -1.41
N LYS A 35 0.73 -8.56 -0.91
CA LYS A 35 0.66 -8.83 0.53
C LYS A 35 2.06 -9.21 1.03
N GLU A 36 2.72 -8.30 1.74
CA GLU A 36 3.91 -8.62 2.50
C GLU A 36 3.53 -9.49 3.72
N LYS A 37 4.33 -10.54 3.98
CA LYS A 37 4.21 -11.33 5.20
C LYS A 37 4.85 -10.56 6.34
N VAL A 38 4.02 -9.81 7.05
CA VAL A 38 4.43 -9.05 8.21
C VAL A 38 3.96 -9.75 9.47
N GLU A 39 4.90 -10.19 10.31
CA GLU A 39 4.59 -10.95 11.53
C GLU A 39 4.25 -10.03 12.72
N LYS A 40 4.95 -8.90 12.86
CA LYS A 40 4.82 -8.02 14.04
C LYS A 40 3.71 -6.97 13.89
N ILE A 41 3.05 -6.63 14.99
CA ILE A 41 2.00 -5.59 15.02
C ILE A 41 2.55 -4.22 14.62
N SER A 42 3.74 -3.85 15.08
CA SER A 42 4.38 -2.57 14.77
C SER A 42 4.65 -2.41 13.27
N GLU A 43 5.10 -3.49 12.63
CA GLU A 43 5.35 -3.52 11.19
C GLU A 43 4.03 -3.47 10.42
N LYS A 44 2.95 -4.12 10.89
CA LYS A 44 1.61 -3.98 10.30
C LYS A 44 1.10 -2.54 10.37
N ILE A 45 1.27 -1.88 11.52
CA ILE A 45 0.92 -0.46 11.69
C ILE A 45 1.69 0.39 10.69
N ARG A 46 2.99 0.17 10.59
CA ARG A 46 3.85 0.90 9.65
C ARG A 46 3.45 0.65 8.20
N LEU A 47 3.13 -0.58 7.82
CA LEU A 47 2.70 -0.95 6.48
C LEU A 47 1.40 -0.23 6.06
N VAL A 48 0.44 -0.08 6.98
CA VAL A 48 -0.79 0.70 6.72
C VAL A 48 -0.47 2.18 6.54
N VAL A 49 0.34 2.76 7.42
CA VAL A 49 0.67 4.19 7.37
C VAL A 49 1.53 4.54 6.16
N GLU A 50 2.44 3.65 5.75
CA GLU A 50 3.22 3.78 4.49
C GLU A 50 2.34 3.66 3.23
N GLY A 51 1.14 3.09 3.34
CA GLY A 51 0.17 3.07 2.25
C GLY A 51 -0.49 4.42 1.97
N LEU A 52 -0.32 5.41 2.87
CA LEU A 52 -0.91 6.74 2.71
C LEU A 52 -0.19 7.56 1.63
N PRO A 53 -0.91 8.45 0.93
CA PRO A 53 -0.35 9.24 -0.16
C PRO A 53 0.80 10.12 0.33
N GLY A 54 1.97 9.97 -0.32
CA GLY A 54 3.16 10.77 0.00
C GLY A 54 3.82 10.43 1.34
N VAL A 55 3.51 9.27 1.94
CA VAL A 55 4.13 8.84 3.20
C VAL A 55 5.18 7.76 2.93
N SER A 56 6.46 8.12 3.10
CA SER A 56 7.56 7.16 3.09
C SER A 56 7.73 6.49 4.46
N GLY A 57 8.54 5.44 4.53
CA GLY A 57 8.75 4.73 5.79
C GLY A 57 9.32 5.56 6.93
N MET A 58 10.17 6.55 6.62
CA MET A 58 10.64 7.48 7.64
C MET A 58 9.52 8.40 8.13
N ARG A 59 8.65 8.88 7.23
CA ARG A 59 7.49 9.71 7.60
C ARG A 59 6.47 8.91 8.42
N ALA A 60 6.23 7.64 8.07
CA ALA A 60 5.35 6.76 8.82
C ALA A 60 5.81 6.59 10.28
N ILE A 61 7.11 6.41 10.50
CA ILE A 61 7.68 6.34 11.86
C ILE A 61 7.48 7.67 12.60
N LYS A 62 7.75 8.81 11.97
CA LYS A 62 7.54 10.14 12.58
C LYS A 62 6.07 10.38 12.95
N LEU A 63 5.14 10.01 12.07
CA LEU A 63 3.70 10.09 12.32
C LEU A 63 3.29 9.23 13.52
N MET A 64 3.73 7.97 13.54
CA MET A 64 3.39 7.06 14.64
C MET A 64 4.03 7.45 15.96
N LYS A 65 5.22 8.07 15.95
CA LYS A 65 5.82 8.64 17.18
C LYS A 65 4.99 9.78 17.75
N LYS A 66 4.36 10.61 16.89
CA LYS A 66 3.52 11.74 17.33
C LYS A 66 2.12 11.29 17.77
N PHE A 67 1.41 10.58 16.90
CA PHE A 67 0.00 10.23 17.10
C PHE A 67 -0.20 8.95 17.94
N LYS A 68 0.84 8.12 18.09
CA LYS A 68 0.86 6.85 18.85
C LYS A 68 -0.04 5.73 18.31
N THR A 69 -1.17 6.05 17.70
CA THR A 69 -2.14 5.09 17.15
C THR A 69 -2.64 5.52 15.77
N ILE A 70 -3.05 4.55 14.94
CA ILE A 70 -3.66 4.84 13.62
C ILE A 70 -4.97 5.61 13.78
N ARG A 71 -5.76 5.31 14.83
CA ARG A 71 -7.00 6.03 15.11
C ARG A 71 -6.76 7.51 15.39
N ALA A 72 -5.73 7.83 16.17
CA ALA A 72 -5.36 9.22 16.43
C ALA A 72 -4.84 9.93 15.17
N LEU A 73 -4.11 9.21 14.29
CA LEU A 73 -3.71 9.73 12.99
C LEU A 73 -4.93 10.00 12.08
N ALA A 74 -5.91 9.10 12.06
CA ALA A 74 -7.13 9.24 11.26
C ALA A 74 -7.99 10.43 11.69
N ASN A 75 -8.02 10.73 12.98
CA ASN A 75 -8.77 11.86 13.54
C ASN A 75 -7.99 13.19 13.55
N ALA A 76 -6.76 13.20 13.03
CA ALA A 76 -5.91 14.39 13.07
C ALA A 76 -6.41 15.47 12.10
N SER A 77 -6.30 16.74 12.49
CA SER A 77 -6.58 17.86 11.59
C SER A 77 -5.44 18.07 10.60
N ILE A 78 -5.69 18.80 9.50
CA ILE A 78 -4.65 19.19 8.54
C ILE A 78 -3.52 19.97 9.23
N ALA A 79 -3.87 20.81 10.21
CA ALA A 79 -2.88 21.55 10.99
C ALA A 79 -1.98 20.59 11.78
N ASP A 80 -2.56 19.60 12.44
CA ASP A 80 -1.81 18.60 13.21
C ASP A 80 -0.88 17.77 12.31
N LEU A 81 -1.33 17.39 11.11
CA LEU A 81 -0.50 16.66 10.16
C LEU A 81 0.69 17.50 9.68
N LYS A 82 0.49 18.81 9.43
CA LYS A 82 1.56 19.73 8.99
C LYS A 82 2.65 19.95 10.05
N THR A 83 2.37 19.69 11.33
CA THR A 83 3.38 19.80 12.38
C THR A 83 4.41 18.66 12.35
N VAL A 84 4.17 17.59 11.58
CA VAL A 84 5.14 16.50 11.42
C VAL A 84 6.17 16.90 10.37
N GLU A 85 7.44 16.83 10.75
CA GLU A 85 8.56 17.19 9.90
C GLU A 85 8.55 16.39 8.58
N GLY A 86 8.54 17.13 7.46
CA GLY A 86 8.50 16.56 6.12
C GLY A 86 7.09 16.33 5.56
N ILE A 87 6.02 16.70 6.30
CA ILE A 87 4.65 16.75 5.78
C ILE A 87 4.31 18.20 5.44
N GLY A 88 4.26 18.49 4.14
CA GLY A 88 3.79 19.77 3.63
C GLY A 88 2.26 19.81 3.52
N GLU A 89 1.75 20.96 3.10
CA GLU A 89 0.31 21.19 2.98
C GLU A 89 -0.36 20.25 1.96
N LYS A 90 0.27 20.05 0.80
CA LYS A 90 -0.26 19.14 -0.24
C LYS A 90 -0.38 17.71 0.25
N THR A 91 0.64 17.21 0.94
CA THR A 91 0.62 15.86 1.53
C THR A 91 -0.39 15.75 2.67
N ALA A 92 -0.49 16.77 3.53
CA ALA A 92 -1.48 16.77 4.62
C ALA A 92 -2.92 16.73 4.09
N LYS A 93 -3.23 17.53 3.05
CA LYS A 93 -4.54 17.52 2.40
C LYS A 93 -4.84 16.16 1.76
N ALA A 94 -3.91 15.60 0.98
CA ALA A 94 -4.10 14.28 0.36
C ALA A 94 -4.32 13.16 1.39
N ILE A 95 -3.58 13.17 2.51
CA ILE A 95 -3.78 12.22 3.60
C ILE A 95 -5.17 12.39 4.23
N TYR A 96 -5.56 13.63 4.53
CA TYR A 96 -6.85 13.94 5.12
C TYR A 96 -8.02 13.54 4.22
N GLU A 97 -7.90 13.78 2.91
CA GLU A 97 -8.88 13.38 1.91
C GLU A 97 -9.06 11.86 1.87
N VAL A 98 -7.98 11.09 1.75
CA VAL A 98 -8.06 9.61 1.69
C VAL A 98 -8.65 9.01 2.97
N LEU A 99 -8.38 9.62 4.13
CA LEU A 99 -8.87 9.11 5.42
C LEU A 99 -10.35 9.42 5.69
N ASN A 100 -10.90 10.47 5.05
CA ASN A 100 -12.27 10.93 5.30
C ASN A 100 -13.21 10.80 4.08
N ALA A 101 -12.69 10.46 2.90
CA ALA A 101 -13.49 10.27 1.71
C ALA A 101 -14.38 9.03 1.81
N GLU A 102 -15.60 9.14 1.28
CA GLU A 102 -16.47 7.99 1.06
C GLU A 102 -15.90 7.14 -0.08
N PHE A 103 -15.74 5.84 0.16
CA PHE A 103 -15.35 4.90 -0.88
C PHE A 103 -16.47 4.76 -1.90
N ARG A 104 -16.13 4.92 -3.18
CA ARG A 104 -17.00 4.63 -4.33
C ARG A 104 -16.22 3.74 -5.27
N GLU A 105 -16.78 2.56 -5.55
CA GLU A 105 -16.24 1.62 -6.53
C GLU A 105 -16.71 2.10 -7.92
N GLU A 106 -15.78 2.55 -8.76
CA GLU A 106 -16.03 2.80 -10.20
C GLU A 106 -15.99 1.49 -10.99
#